data_AF-A0A4U8S2R8-F1
#
_entry.id   AF-A0A4U8S2R8-F1
#
_cell.length_a   1.000
_cell.length_b   1.000
_cell.length_c   1.000
_cell.angle_alpha   90.00
_cell.angle_beta   90.00
_cell.angle_gamma   90.00
#
_symmetry.space_group_name_H-M   'P 1'
#
loop_
_entity.id
_entity.type
_entity.pdbx_description
1 polymer ?
#
loop_
_entity_poly.entity_id
_entity_poly.type
_entity_poly.pdbx_seq_one_letter_code
_entity_poly.pdbx_strand_id
1 'polypeptide(L)'
;MHSLKLQKVKALHLRQKTKLSLKNWSKTKNIYLGDIDVSKIKSFKDLFKNSRRRDFSGIETWDTSKVTDMQSCFEEAEFFNHDIQYWNVSKVESMERMFYGARSFNQPPGAWGISSVYNFTQMFMNSESFDQNLESWGEKSF
;
A
#
# COMPACT_ATOMS: atom_id res chain seq x y z
N MET A 1 20.40 19.23 28.70
CA MET A 1 21.14 18.79 27.48
C MET A 1 20.75 17.39 26.95
N HIS A 2 20.10 16.51 27.73
CA HIS A 2 19.67 15.16 27.28
C HIS A 2 18.50 15.17 26.26
N SER A 3 17.55 16.10 26.37
CA SER A 3 16.37 16.19 25.47
C SER A 3 16.72 16.56 24.01
N LEU A 4 17.63 17.51 23.81
CA LEU A 4 18.06 17.97 22.48
C LEU A 4 18.87 16.91 21.70
N LYS A 5 19.60 16.02 22.38
CA LYS A 5 20.30 14.90 21.73
C LYS A 5 19.30 13.84 21.25
N LEU A 6 18.28 13.53 22.04
CA LEU A 6 17.23 12.57 21.66
C LEU A 6 16.40 13.05 20.45
N GLN A 7 16.04 14.34 20.43
CA GLN A 7 15.34 14.96 19.30
C GLN A 7 16.20 14.99 18.03
N LYS A 8 17.50 15.28 18.14
CA LYS A 8 18.44 15.22 17.00
C LYS A 8 18.62 13.80 16.47
N VAL A 9 18.69 12.78 17.34
CA VAL A 9 18.80 11.37 16.91
C VAL A 9 17.51 10.89 16.23
N LYS A 10 16.33 11.22 16.77
CA LYS A 10 15.04 10.93 16.11
C LYS A 10 14.92 11.64 14.76
N ALA A 11 15.29 12.91 14.67
CA ALA A 11 15.27 13.67 13.43
C ALA A 11 16.30 13.17 12.40
N LEU A 12 17.49 12.73 12.84
CA LEU A 12 18.52 12.16 11.98
C LEU A 12 18.10 10.77 11.45
N HIS A 13 17.44 9.96 12.29
CA HIS A 13 16.85 8.68 11.91
C HIS A 13 15.70 8.85 10.91
N LEU A 14 14.82 9.84 11.12
CA LEU A 14 13.78 10.23 10.14
C LEU A 14 14.39 10.69 8.80
N ARG A 15 15.46 11.48 8.83
CA ARG A 15 16.14 12.00 7.62
C ARG A 15 16.88 10.94 6.81
N GLN A 16 17.33 9.84 7.45
CA GLN A 16 17.93 8.71 6.73
C GLN A 16 16.87 7.84 6.05
N LYS A 17 15.70 7.65 6.69
CA LYS A 17 14.55 6.96 6.07
C LYS A 17 14.06 7.66 4.80
N THR A 18 14.06 9.00 4.74
CA THR A 18 13.67 9.77 3.55
C THR A 18 14.66 9.72 2.37
N LYS A 19 15.87 9.17 2.56
CA LYS A 19 16.90 9.04 1.51
C LYS A 19 16.99 7.66 0.87
N LEU A 20 16.28 6.67 1.40
CA LEU A 20 16.19 5.35 0.79
C LEU A 20 15.12 5.39 -0.31
N SER A 21 15.47 4.95 -1.52
CA SER A 21 14.50 4.88 -2.61
C SER A 21 13.29 4.03 -2.21
N LEU A 22 12.14 4.31 -2.83
CA LEU A 22 10.89 3.61 -2.53
C LEU A 22 10.96 2.07 -2.72
N LYS A 23 12.04 1.53 -3.28
CA LYS A 23 12.21 0.09 -3.51
C LYS A 23 12.99 -0.62 -2.40
N ASN A 24 13.71 0.13 -1.57
CA ASN A 24 14.61 -0.44 -0.56
C ASN A 24 13.92 -0.70 0.77
N TRP A 25 13.02 0.18 1.20
CA TRP A 25 12.24 0.05 2.44
C TRP A 25 11.21 -1.09 2.38
N SER A 26 10.53 -1.28 1.24
CA SER A 26 9.53 -2.34 1.08
C SER A 26 10.10 -3.75 1.26
N LYS A 27 11.41 -3.92 1.10
CA LYS A 27 12.14 -5.19 1.23
C LYS A 27 12.72 -5.46 2.61
N THR A 28 12.73 -4.48 3.51
CA THR A 28 13.30 -4.66 4.87
C THR A 28 12.24 -5.21 5.83
N LYS A 29 12.58 -6.27 6.58
CA LYS A 29 11.64 -7.00 7.45
C LYS A 29 11.31 -6.33 8.80
N ASN A 30 12.14 -5.38 9.28
CA ASN A 30 12.06 -4.82 10.64
C ASN A 30 11.68 -3.33 10.70
N ILE A 31 10.92 -2.83 9.72
CA ILE A 31 10.45 -1.44 9.75
C ILE A 31 8.94 -1.42 9.95
N TYR A 32 8.45 -0.70 10.96
CA TYR A 32 7.04 -0.34 11.08
C TYR A 32 6.66 0.61 9.95
N LEU A 33 5.67 0.24 9.12
CA LEU A 33 5.38 0.98 7.89
C LEU A 33 4.72 2.34 8.17
N GLY A 34 4.04 2.50 9.30
CA GLY A 34 3.38 3.75 9.68
C GLY A 34 4.35 4.90 9.98
N ASP A 35 5.64 4.61 10.19
CA ASP A 35 6.69 5.63 10.35
C ASP A 35 7.05 6.34 9.04
N ILE A 36 6.46 5.92 7.91
CA ILE A 36 6.93 6.28 6.58
C ILE A 36 5.95 7.25 5.95
N ASP A 37 6.43 8.47 5.73
CA ASP A 37 5.67 9.52 5.08
C ASP A 37 5.58 9.25 3.58
N VAL A 38 4.39 8.83 3.13
CA VAL A 38 4.05 8.62 1.72
C VAL A 38 3.20 9.75 1.13
N SER A 39 2.90 10.80 1.88
CA SER A 39 1.93 11.87 1.52
C SER A 39 2.30 12.65 0.25
N LYS A 40 3.54 12.53 -0.21
CA LYS A 40 4.05 13.18 -1.44
C LYS A 40 4.27 12.20 -2.58
N ILE A 41 4.09 10.91 -2.36
CA ILE A 41 4.33 9.87 -3.36
C ILE A 41 3.13 9.81 -4.31
N LYS A 42 3.43 9.79 -5.60
CA LYS A 42 2.42 9.76 -6.67
C LYS A 42 2.20 8.37 -7.26
N SER A 43 3.16 7.46 -7.13
CA SER A 43 3.06 6.12 -7.70
C SER A 43 3.53 5.10 -6.67
N PHE A 44 2.67 4.11 -6.43
CA PHE A 44 2.95 2.89 -5.69
C PHE A 44 3.22 1.71 -6.63
N LYS A 45 3.49 2.00 -7.90
CA LYS A 45 3.79 0.96 -8.88
C LYS A 45 4.92 0.06 -8.40
N ASP A 46 4.66 -1.25 -8.42
CA ASP A 46 5.58 -2.31 -8.01
C ASP A 46 6.11 -2.21 -6.56
N LEU A 47 5.50 -1.40 -5.68
CA LEU A 47 6.07 -1.03 -4.38
C LEU A 47 6.43 -2.25 -3.52
N PHE A 48 5.52 -3.22 -3.43
CA PHE A 48 5.67 -4.51 -2.74
C PHE A 48 5.62 -5.69 -3.70
N LYS A 49 5.91 -5.49 -4.98
CA LYS A 49 5.96 -6.59 -5.95
C LYS A 49 6.98 -7.66 -5.55
N ASN A 50 6.56 -8.92 -5.57
CA ASN A 50 7.29 -10.10 -5.11
C ASN A 50 7.75 -10.01 -3.63
N SER A 51 7.08 -9.20 -2.80
CA SER A 51 7.48 -9.02 -1.41
C SER A 51 7.27 -10.30 -0.61
N ARG A 52 8.32 -10.71 0.12
CA ARG A 52 8.25 -11.78 1.14
C ARG A 52 8.06 -11.23 2.55
N ARG A 53 7.68 -9.95 2.67
CA ARG A 53 7.36 -9.30 3.95
C ARG A 53 6.09 -9.95 4.51
N ARG A 54 6.10 -10.23 5.83
CA ARG A 54 4.99 -10.88 6.54
C ARG A 54 4.18 -9.93 7.42
N ASP A 55 4.83 -8.89 7.92
CA ASP A 55 4.23 -7.88 8.79
C ASP A 55 4.08 -6.60 7.99
N PHE A 56 2.87 -6.09 7.73
CA PHE A 56 2.65 -4.79 7.10
C PHE A 56 2.05 -3.77 8.09
N SER A 57 2.26 -3.95 9.39
CA SER A 57 1.77 -3.04 10.43
C SER A 57 2.08 -1.56 10.14
N GLY A 58 1.06 -0.72 10.28
CA GLY A 58 1.11 0.72 10.02
C GLY A 58 0.89 1.12 8.56
N ILE A 59 0.66 0.16 7.64
CA ILE A 59 0.34 0.48 6.25
C ILE A 59 -1.04 1.14 6.12
N GLU A 60 -1.96 0.84 7.03
CA GLU A 60 -3.30 1.40 7.11
C GLU A 60 -3.29 2.90 7.42
N THR A 61 -2.19 3.44 7.97
CA THR A 61 -2.07 4.85 8.37
C THR A 61 -1.54 5.76 7.25
N TRP A 62 -1.28 5.21 6.08
CA TRP A 62 -0.70 5.96 4.97
C TRP A 62 -1.68 6.94 4.33
N ASP A 63 -1.23 8.18 4.12
CA ASP A 63 -1.94 9.16 3.29
C ASP A 63 -1.67 8.86 1.80
N THR A 64 -2.60 8.14 1.17
CA THR A 64 -2.54 7.78 -0.26
C THR A 64 -3.23 8.79 -1.16
N SER A 65 -3.69 9.94 -0.65
CA SER A 65 -4.54 10.91 -1.39
C SER A 65 -3.87 11.59 -2.59
N LYS A 66 -2.56 11.35 -2.80
CA LYS A 66 -1.79 11.84 -3.95
C LYS A 66 -1.34 10.74 -4.91
N VAL A 67 -1.60 9.48 -4.59
CA VAL A 67 -1.24 8.33 -5.43
C VAL A 67 -2.20 8.27 -6.62
N THR A 68 -1.64 8.19 -7.82
CA THR A 68 -2.37 8.06 -9.09
C THR A 68 -2.18 6.70 -9.73
N ASP A 69 -1.17 5.94 -9.32
CA ASP A 69 -0.81 4.65 -9.92
C ASP A 69 -0.50 3.61 -8.84
N MET A 70 -1.27 2.52 -8.82
CA MET A 70 -1.11 1.38 -7.91
C MET A 70 -0.88 0.06 -8.68
N GLN A 71 -0.43 0.13 -9.94
CA GLN A 71 -0.11 -1.05 -10.74
C GLN A 71 0.83 -2.00 -10.00
N SER A 72 0.47 -3.27 -9.93
CA SER A 72 1.31 -4.32 -9.35
C SER A 72 1.80 -4.04 -7.92
N CYS A 73 1.13 -3.17 -7.16
CA CYS A 73 1.62 -2.72 -5.84
C CYS A 73 1.92 -3.91 -4.91
N PHE A 74 1.07 -4.94 -4.90
CA PHE A 74 1.22 -6.16 -4.11
C PHE A 74 1.26 -7.42 -4.99
N GLU A 75 1.66 -7.29 -6.26
CA GLU A 75 1.80 -8.44 -7.15
C GLU A 75 2.77 -9.46 -6.53
N GLU A 76 2.35 -10.72 -6.41
CA GLU A 76 3.12 -11.84 -5.82
C GLU A 76 3.57 -11.57 -4.36
N ALA A 77 2.90 -10.65 -3.64
CA ALA A 77 3.11 -10.43 -2.22
C ALA A 77 2.38 -11.50 -1.40
N GLU A 78 2.94 -12.72 -1.41
CA GLU A 78 2.33 -13.96 -0.91
C GLU A 78 1.64 -13.83 0.46
N PHE A 79 2.22 -13.06 1.39
CA PHE A 79 1.73 -12.93 2.77
C PHE A 79 0.92 -11.65 3.04
N PHE A 80 0.64 -10.84 2.01
CA PHE A 80 -0.13 -9.61 2.22
C PHE A 80 -1.61 -9.93 2.48
N ASN A 81 -2.12 -9.50 3.64
CA ASN A 81 -3.53 -9.60 4.03
C ASN A 81 -3.94 -8.50 5.03
N HIS A 82 -3.29 -7.33 4.97
CA HIS A 82 -3.60 -6.23 5.89
C HIS A 82 -4.76 -5.39 5.36
N ASP A 83 -5.61 -4.94 6.28
CA ASP A 83 -6.72 -4.03 5.97
C ASP A 83 -6.19 -2.68 5.48
N ILE A 84 -6.66 -2.29 4.28
CA ILE A 84 -6.34 -1.03 3.60
C ILE A 84 -7.61 -0.30 3.16
N GLN A 85 -8.74 -0.57 3.82
CA GLN A 85 -10.02 0.08 3.51
C GLN A 85 -9.97 1.62 3.63
N TYR A 86 -9.08 2.15 4.47
CA TYR A 86 -8.91 3.59 4.71
C TYR A 86 -8.04 4.30 3.67
N TRP A 87 -7.43 3.57 2.74
CA TRP A 87 -6.68 4.19 1.65
C TRP A 87 -7.59 5.05 0.78
N ASN A 88 -7.20 6.30 0.59
CA ASN A 88 -7.83 7.18 -0.39
C ASN A 88 -7.33 6.83 -1.79
N VAL A 89 -8.19 6.21 -2.59
CA VAL A 89 -7.90 5.85 -3.99
C VAL A 89 -8.57 6.75 -5.01
N SER A 90 -9.12 7.90 -4.59
CA SER A 90 -9.96 8.77 -5.44
C SER A 90 -9.23 9.41 -6.62
N LYS A 91 -7.90 9.29 -6.68
CA LYS A 91 -7.06 9.76 -7.80
C LYS A 91 -6.34 8.62 -8.52
N VAL A 92 -6.52 7.39 -8.08
CA VAL A 92 -5.87 6.23 -8.70
C VAL A 92 -6.54 5.98 -10.05
N GLU A 93 -5.70 5.88 -11.07
CA GLU A 93 -6.14 5.68 -12.46
C GLU A 93 -5.97 4.22 -12.89
N SER A 94 -4.98 3.51 -12.33
CA SER A 94 -4.72 2.10 -12.62
C SER A 94 -4.41 1.28 -11.37
N MET A 95 -5.07 0.13 -11.27
CA MET A 95 -4.87 -0.93 -10.28
C MET A 95 -4.55 -2.28 -10.96
N GLU A 96 -4.06 -2.24 -12.20
CA GLU A 96 -3.68 -3.44 -12.96
C GLU A 96 -2.76 -4.33 -12.12
N ARG A 97 -3.11 -5.62 -12.03
CA ARG A 97 -2.36 -6.65 -11.29
C ARG A 97 -2.03 -6.29 -9.83
N MET A 98 -2.75 -5.35 -9.20
CA MET A 98 -2.41 -4.86 -7.84
C MET A 98 -2.27 -5.99 -6.82
N PHE A 99 -3.11 -7.02 -6.86
CA PHE A 99 -3.07 -8.21 -6.01
C PHE A 99 -2.82 -9.50 -6.80
N TYR A 100 -2.32 -9.42 -8.04
CA TYR A 100 -2.05 -10.61 -8.84
C TYR A 100 -1.13 -11.56 -8.07
N GLY A 101 -1.54 -12.81 -7.83
CA GLY A 101 -0.73 -13.78 -7.08
C GLY A 101 -0.54 -13.47 -5.58
N ALA A 102 -1.27 -12.52 -5.00
CA ALA A 102 -1.24 -12.24 -3.55
C ALA A 102 -2.06 -13.32 -2.79
N ARG A 103 -1.50 -14.52 -2.68
CA ARG A 103 -2.21 -15.75 -2.26
C ARG A 103 -2.96 -15.65 -0.93
N SER A 104 -2.47 -14.88 0.03
CA SER A 104 -3.10 -14.71 1.35
C SER A 104 -4.13 -13.59 1.42
N PHE A 105 -4.28 -12.77 0.37
CA PHE A 105 -5.13 -11.59 0.42
C PHE A 105 -6.61 -11.98 0.42
N ASN A 106 -7.32 -11.58 1.48
CA ASN A 106 -8.76 -11.80 1.64
C ASN A 106 -9.42 -10.65 2.44
N GLN A 107 -8.99 -9.42 2.22
CA GLN A 107 -9.60 -8.26 2.86
C GLN A 107 -10.76 -7.74 2.00
N PRO A 108 -11.89 -7.35 2.63
CA PRO A 108 -12.98 -6.71 1.91
C PRO A 108 -12.40 -5.49 1.25
N PRO A 109 -12.55 -5.36 -0.07
CA PRO A 109 -12.04 -4.18 -0.68
C PRO A 109 -13.01 -3.06 -0.29
N GLY A 110 -12.52 -2.10 0.49
CA GLY A 110 -13.35 -1.17 1.27
C GLY A 110 -14.25 -0.28 0.40
N ALA A 111 -14.88 0.73 1.02
CA ALA A 111 -15.64 1.78 0.34
C ALA A 111 -14.74 2.71 -0.51
N TRP A 112 -13.86 2.13 -1.31
CA TRP A 112 -12.98 2.80 -2.23
C TRP A 112 -13.80 3.48 -3.32
N GLY A 113 -13.71 4.80 -3.38
CA GLY A 113 -14.21 5.59 -4.50
C GLY A 113 -13.37 5.36 -5.75
N ILE A 114 -13.58 4.23 -6.43
CA ILE A 114 -12.83 3.81 -7.61
C ILE A 114 -13.26 4.51 -8.91
N SER A 115 -13.96 5.64 -8.82
CA SER A 115 -14.52 6.36 -9.97
C SER A 115 -13.50 6.80 -11.02
N SER A 116 -12.23 6.92 -10.61
CA SER A 116 -11.13 7.34 -11.49
C SER A 116 -10.34 6.17 -12.08
N VAL A 117 -10.55 4.93 -11.60
CA VAL A 117 -9.79 3.77 -12.06
C VAL A 117 -10.38 3.27 -13.37
N TYR A 118 -9.56 3.22 -14.42
CA TYR A 118 -9.99 2.72 -15.73
C TYR A 118 -9.44 1.32 -16.04
N ASN A 119 -8.51 0.79 -15.24
CA ASN A 119 -7.86 -0.49 -15.48
C ASN A 119 -7.72 -1.35 -14.19
N PHE A 120 -8.45 -2.47 -14.18
CA PHE A 120 -8.42 -3.51 -13.14
C PHE A 120 -7.90 -4.86 -13.67
N THR A 121 -7.23 -4.85 -14.83
CA THR A 121 -6.82 -6.07 -15.52
C THR A 121 -6.04 -6.98 -14.57
N GLN A 122 -6.52 -8.22 -14.43
CA GLN A 122 -5.92 -9.27 -13.59
C GLN A 122 -5.71 -8.88 -12.12
N MET A 123 -6.46 -7.91 -11.58
CA MET A 123 -6.23 -7.37 -10.22
C MET A 123 -6.17 -8.45 -9.14
N PHE A 124 -7.07 -9.43 -9.17
CA PHE A 124 -7.14 -10.54 -8.20
C PHE A 124 -6.82 -11.91 -8.80
N MET A 125 -6.31 -11.96 -10.04
CA MET A 125 -5.97 -13.25 -10.67
C MET A 125 -4.90 -13.97 -9.83
N ASN A 126 -5.11 -15.26 -9.56
CA ASN A 126 -4.28 -16.09 -8.68
C ASN A 126 -4.20 -15.63 -7.20
N SER A 127 -5.12 -14.77 -6.73
CA SER A 127 -5.31 -14.51 -5.29
C SER A 127 -6.10 -15.65 -4.66
N GLU A 128 -5.42 -16.74 -4.30
CA GLU A 128 -6.05 -18.01 -3.89
C GLU A 128 -7.03 -17.91 -2.71
N SER A 129 -6.76 -17.04 -1.73
CA SER A 129 -7.62 -16.89 -0.55
C SER A 129 -8.74 -15.87 -0.73
N PHE A 130 -8.84 -15.19 -1.87
CA PHE A 130 -9.79 -14.09 -2.05
C PHE A 130 -11.22 -14.61 -2.23
N ASP A 131 -12.07 -14.34 -1.24
CA ASP A 131 -13.47 -14.79 -1.16
C ASP A 131 -14.37 -13.66 -0.62
N GLN A 132 -14.22 -12.45 -1.20
CA GLN A 132 -14.97 -11.27 -0.78
C GLN A 132 -16.11 -10.97 -1.74
N ASN A 133 -17.24 -10.51 -1.19
CA ASN A 133 -18.34 -9.99 -1.99
C ASN A 133 -17.92 -8.66 -2.64
N LEU A 134 -18.16 -8.56 -3.96
CA LEU A 134 -17.87 -7.35 -4.75
C LEU A 134 -19.13 -6.55 -5.12
N GLU A 135 -20.30 -6.89 -4.59
CA GLU A 135 -21.56 -6.19 -4.89
C GLU A 135 -21.52 -4.70 -4.53
N SER A 136 -20.94 -4.32 -3.39
CA SER A 136 -20.76 -2.91 -3.01
C SER A 136 -19.55 -2.26 -3.69
N TRP A 137 -18.85 -2.99 -4.56
CA TRP A 137 -17.58 -2.58 -5.12
C TRP A 137 -17.78 -1.81 -6.42
N GLY A 138 -17.71 -0.49 -6.32
CA GLY A 138 -17.93 0.41 -7.46
C GLY A 138 -19.33 0.99 -7.57
N GLU A 139 -20.16 0.90 -6.51
CA GLU A 139 -21.36 1.74 -6.45
C GLU A 139 -20.92 3.21 -6.49
N LYS A 140 -21.20 3.86 -7.62
CA LYS A 140 -21.21 5.32 -7.68
C LYS A 140 -22.20 5.77 -6.62
N SER A 141 -21.71 6.35 -5.53
CA SER A 141 -22.51 7.25 -4.71
C SER A 141 -22.95 8.39 -5.64
N PHE A 142 -24.15 8.27 -6.21
CA PHE A 142 -24.83 9.34 -6.93
C PHE A 142 -25.34 10.38 -5.94
#